data_AF-A0A6H5JD72-F1
#
_entry.id   AF-A0A6H5JD72-F1
#
_cell.length_a   1.000
_cell.length_b   1.000
_cell.length_c   1.000
_cell.angle_alpha   90.00
_cell.angle_beta   90.00
_cell.angle_gamma   90.00
#
_symmetry.space_group_name_H-M   'P 1'
#
loop_
_entity.id
_entity.type
_entity.pdbx_description
1 polymer ?
#
loop_
_entity_poly.entity_id
_entity_poly.type
_entity_poly.pdbx_seq_one_letter_code
_entity_poly.pdbx_strand_id
1 'polypeptide(L)'
;MAKLHSTPIGSESRSSRPPTNYSPIIGSWNYSLVSRRFTGGRSHASQTLDVIKTIMLNDKQKHDVIDAVNVDFDIPLLSEGIERRFIENFVDQAVPAMEPSLSALMPPAYVDLVKVALDETLTAAERKECMSALLRGELAVPLSKQLNERVDVSYIPESMEGKVLKVVAEKMVNEIVAAAVKSD
;
A
#
# COMPACT_ATOMS: atom_id res chain seq x y z
N MET A 1 63.20 6.15 55.66
CA MET A 1 63.25 7.06 54.49
C MET A 1 62.83 6.29 53.25
N ALA A 2 61.93 6.90 52.48
CA ALA A 2 60.99 6.24 51.58
C ALA A 2 61.60 5.74 50.26
N LYS A 3 61.16 4.55 49.82
CA LYS A 3 61.36 4.00 48.46
C LYS A 3 60.27 4.57 47.55
N LEU A 4 60.66 5.35 46.55
CA LEU A 4 59.79 5.78 45.45
C LEU A 4 59.69 4.63 44.44
N HIS A 5 58.51 4.02 44.35
CA HIS A 5 58.14 3.11 43.27
C HIS A 5 57.49 3.92 42.14
N SER A 6 58.14 3.92 40.98
CA SER A 6 57.56 4.35 39.71
C SER A 6 56.87 3.15 39.06
N THR A 7 55.60 3.31 38.69
CA THR A 7 54.85 2.35 37.86
C THR A 7 54.08 3.08 36.76
N PRO A 8 53.81 2.41 35.63
CA PRO A 8 53.78 3.02 34.31
C PRO A 8 52.39 3.45 33.84
N ILE A 9 52.40 4.39 32.89
CA ILE A 9 51.27 4.81 32.06
C ILE A 9 51.08 3.75 30.97
N GLY A 10 49.96 3.03 31.02
CA GLY A 10 49.51 2.11 29.98
C GLY A 10 48.18 2.60 29.41
N SER A 11 48.25 3.27 28.27
CA SER A 11 47.12 3.67 27.44
C SER A 11 47.01 2.75 26.23
N GLU A 12 45.90 2.03 26.06
CA GLU A 12 45.33 1.67 24.74
C GLU A 12 44.03 0.87 24.93
N SER A 13 42.90 1.57 24.97
CA SER A 13 41.58 0.97 24.85
C SER A 13 41.26 0.75 23.38
N ARG A 14 41.60 -0.42 22.83
CA ARG A 14 41.15 -0.84 21.50
C ARG A 14 39.67 -1.27 21.57
N SER A 15 38.82 -0.38 21.07
CA SER A 15 37.40 -0.63 20.80
C SER A 15 37.28 -1.55 19.57
N SER A 16 37.02 -2.83 19.81
CA SER A 16 36.70 -3.82 18.79
C SER A 16 35.24 -3.69 18.39
N ARG A 17 34.91 -2.83 17.42
CA ARG A 17 33.63 -2.93 16.71
C ARG A 17 33.74 -4.02 15.63
N PRO A 18 32.79 -4.97 15.54
CA PRO A 18 32.77 -5.92 14.44
C PRO A 18 32.42 -5.22 13.12
N PRO A 19 32.94 -5.69 11.97
CA PRO A 19 32.62 -5.14 10.66
C PRO A 19 31.18 -5.48 10.29
N THR A 20 30.36 -4.45 10.04
CA THR A 20 29.04 -4.61 9.41
C THR A 20 29.23 -4.87 7.92
N ASN A 21 29.24 -6.15 7.55
CA ASN A 21 29.13 -6.60 6.16
C ASN A 21 27.69 -6.40 5.68
N TYR A 22 27.35 -5.18 5.25
CA TYR A 22 26.15 -4.95 4.45
C TYR A 22 26.47 -5.25 2.99
N SER A 23 26.24 -6.50 2.59
CA SER A 23 26.00 -6.81 1.18
C SER A 23 24.56 -6.44 0.86
N PRO A 24 24.28 -5.58 -0.15
CA PRO A 24 22.93 -5.43 -0.65
C PRO A 24 22.58 -6.73 -1.36
N ILE A 25 21.84 -7.61 -0.68
CA ILE A 25 21.14 -8.71 -1.33
C ILE A 25 20.06 -8.04 -2.18
N ILE A 26 20.38 -7.81 -3.46
CA ILE A 26 19.39 -7.58 -4.50
C ILE A 26 18.66 -8.91 -4.64
N GLY A 27 17.70 -9.13 -3.74
CA GLY A 27 16.78 -10.24 -3.80
C GLY A 27 15.90 -10.05 -5.02
N SER A 28 16.18 -10.81 -6.08
CA SER A 28 15.20 -11.11 -7.12
C SER A 28 13.98 -11.70 -6.42
N TRP A 29 12.90 -10.92 -6.34
CA TRP A 29 11.60 -11.38 -5.86
C TRP A 29 11.05 -12.37 -6.87
N ASN A 30 11.35 -13.65 -6.65
CA ASN A 30 10.76 -14.74 -7.40
C ASN A 30 9.33 -14.94 -6.89
N TYR A 31 8.36 -14.26 -7.51
CA TYR A 31 6.93 -14.29 -7.16
C TYR A 31 6.25 -15.65 -7.41
N SER A 32 6.99 -16.70 -7.74
CA SER A 32 6.42 -17.98 -8.20
C SER A 32 6.00 -18.97 -7.10
N LEU A 33 6.02 -18.60 -5.81
CA LEU A 33 5.75 -19.57 -4.71
C LEU A 33 4.78 -19.12 -3.61
N VAL A 34 3.91 -18.14 -3.87
CA VAL A 34 2.73 -17.86 -3.01
C VAL A 34 1.45 -18.26 -3.74
N SER A 35 1.39 -19.53 -4.13
CA SER A 35 0.13 -20.23 -4.44
C SER A 35 0.02 -21.45 -3.54
N ARG A 36 -0.02 -21.24 -2.23
CA ARG A 36 -0.46 -22.25 -1.26
C ARG A 36 -1.83 -21.85 -0.72
N ARG A 37 -2.85 -22.49 -1.31
CA ARG A 37 -4.18 -22.81 -0.77
C ARG A 37 -4.51 -22.11 0.55
N PHE A 38 -5.15 -20.94 0.46
CA PHE A 38 -6.03 -20.43 1.50
C PHE A 38 -7.47 -20.74 1.10
N THR A 39 -7.86 -22.00 1.21
CA THR A 39 -9.26 -22.46 1.08
C THR A 39 -9.86 -22.49 2.48
N GLY A 40 -10.31 -21.34 2.97
CA GLY A 40 -10.97 -21.27 4.28
C GLY A 40 -11.21 -19.83 4.72
N GLY A 41 -12.35 -19.26 4.32
CA GLY A 41 -12.80 -17.96 4.85
C GLY A 41 -13.38 -16.96 3.85
N ARG A 42 -13.46 -17.29 2.55
CA ARG A 42 -14.14 -16.46 1.54
C ARG A 42 -15.62 -16.87 1.40
N SER A 43 -16.50 -16.45 2.29
CA SER A 43 -17.95 -16.66 2.08
C SER A 43 -18.86 -15.47 2.36
N HIS A 44 -18.40 -14.37 2.95
CA HIS A 44 -19.28 -13.21 3.18
C HIS A 44 -18.86 -11.92 2.45
N ALA A 45 -17.57 -11.70 2.18
CA ALA A 45 -17.11 -10.54 1.41
C ALA A 45 -17.29 -10.69 -0.12
N SER A 46 -17.57 -11.90 -0.61
CA SER A 46 -17.65 -12.19 -2.05
C SER A 46 -19.01 -11.89 -2.68
N GLN A 47 -20.09 -11.80 -1.89
CA GLN A 47 -21.44 -11.55 -2.43
C GLN A 47 -21.74 -10.05 -2.60
N THR A 48 -20.98 -9.17 -1.95
CA THR A 48 -21.14 -7.71 -2.06
C THR A 48 -20.39 -7.10 -3.24
N LEU A 49 -19.54 -7.87 -3.94
CA LEU A 49 -18.69 -7.39 -5.04
C LEU A 49 -19.26 -7.63 -6.45
N ASP A 50 -20.36 -8.36 -6.59
CA ASP A 50 -20.99 -8.65 -7.90
C ASP A 50 -21.71 -7.43 -8.52
N VAL A 51 -21.64 -6.25 -7.90
CA VAL A 51 -22.30 -5.02 -8.36
C VAL A 51 -21.34 -4.01 -9.00
N ILE A 52 -20.02 -4.29 -9.04
CA ILE A 52 -19.08 -3.36 -9.68
C ILE A 52 -19.26 -3.44 -11.20
N LYS A 53 -20.04 -2.49 -11.72
CA LYS A 53 -20.28 -2.28 -13.15
C LYS A 53 -18.94 -2.09 -13.85
N THR A 54 -18.76 -2.80 -14.95
CA THR A 54 -17.50 -3.22 -15.62
C THR A 54 -16.66 -2.10 -16.27
N ILE A 55 -16.74 -0.85 -15.77
CA ILE A 55 -15.98 0.28 -16.29
C ILE A 55 -15.37 1.03 -15.10
N MET A 56 -14.04 1.11 -15.05
CA MET A 56 -13.32 1.71 -13.92
C MET A 56 -13.51 3.22 -13.76
N LEU A 57 -13.84 3.93 -14.85
CA LEU A 57 -14.13 5.37 -14.82
C LEU A 57 -15.53 5.63 -15.39
N ASN A 58 -16.34 6.37 -14.65
CA ASN A 58 -17.61 6.85 -15.16
C ASN A 58 -17.42 8.04 -16.12
N ASP A 59 -18.47 8.43 -16.86
CA ASP A 59 -18.34 9.45 -17.91
C ASP A 59 -17.95 10.83 -17.37
N LYS A 60 -18.36 11.16 -16.15
CA LYS A 60 -17.93 12.40 -15.48
C LYS A 60 -16.43 12.37 -15.19
N GLN A 61 -15.92 11.30 -14.59
CA GLN A 61 -14.51 11.12 -14.29
C GLN A 61 -13.64 11.10 -15.56
N LYS A 62 -14.15 10.52 -16.66
CA LYS A 62 -13.48 10.61 -17.96
C LYS A 62 -13.34 12.05 -18.42
N HIS A 63 -14.41 12.85 -18.34
CA HIS A 63 -14.35 14.27 -18.68
C HIS A 63 -13.39 15.05 -17.78
N ASP A 64 -13.39 14.78 -16.48
CA ASP A 64 -12.45 15.41 -15.53
C ASP A 64 -10.98 15.08 -15.90
N VAL A 65 -10.70 13.83 -16.33
CA VAL A 65 -9.37 13.44 -16.85
C VAL A 65 -9.05 14.13 -18.17
N ILE A 66 -9.98 14.21 -19.11
CA ILE A 66 -9.78 14.91 -20.39
C ILE A 66 -9.46 16.39 -20.14
N ASP A 67 -10.21 17.05 -19.26
CA ASP A 67 -10.00 18.45 -18.91
C ASP A 67 -8.64 18.67 -18.25
N ALA A 68 -8.26 17.81 -17.30
CA ALA A 68 -6.95 17.89 -16.65
C ALA A 68 -5.81 17.69 -17.66
N VAL A 69 -5.92 16.70 -18.55
CA VAL A 69 -4.90 16.45 -19.59
C VAL A 69 -4.84 17.59 -20.60
N ASN A 70 -5.97 18.18 -20.97
CA ASN A 70 -6.02 19.32 -21.90
C ASN A 70 -5.44 20.62 -21.29
N VAL A 71 -5.41 20.72 -19.96
CA VAL A 71 -4.72 21.84 -19.28
C VAL A 71 -3.21 21.63 -19.25
N ASP A 72 -2.77 20.39 -19.06
CA ASP A 72 -1.35 20.04 -18.93
C ASP A 72 -0.65 19.82 -20.28
N PHE A 73 -1.40 19.46 -21.32
CA PHE A 73 -0.93 19.18 -22.66
C PHE A 73 -1.47 20.26 -23.60
N ASP A 74 -0.56 21.07 -24.13
CA ASP A 74 -0.83 22.08 -25.16
C ASP A 74 -0.04 21.68 -26.42
N ILE A 75 -0.74 21.19 -27.43
CA ILE A 75 -0.14 20.78 -28.71
C ILE A 75 0.01 22.00 -29.60
N PRO A 76 1.25 22.44 -29.90
CA PRO A 76 1.48 23.57 -30.78
C PRO A 76 0.81 23.34 -32.13
N LEU A 77 0.12 24.37 -32.65
CA LEU A 77 -0.56 24.40 -33.95
C LEU A 77 -1.93 23.71 -34.02
N LEU A 78 -2.44 23.13 -32.92
CA LEU A 78 -3.84 22.68 -32.84
C LEU A 78 -4.70 23.73 -32.15
N SER A 79 -5.97 23.80 -32.53
CA SER A 79 -6.95 24.55 -31.75
C SER A 79 -7.42 23.68 -30.59
N GLU A 80 -7.74 24.32 -29.47
CA GLU A 80 -8.20 23.67 -28.23
C GLU A 80 -9.35 22.66 -28.47
N GLY A 81 -10.27 22.96 -29.39
CA GLY A 81 -11.37 22.05 -29.73
C GLY A 81 -10.95 20.79 -30.49
N ILE A 82 -9.86 20.84 -31.27
CA ILE A 82 -9.31 19.67 -31.99
C ILE A 82 -8.45 18.83 -31.02
N GLU A 83 -7.66 19.50 -30.19
CA GLU A 83 -6.86 18.87 -29.14
C GLU A 83 -7.72 18.09 -28.16
N ARG A 84 -8.78 18.71 -27.62
CA ARG A 84 -9.73 18.04 -26.72
C ARG A 84 -10.31 16.76 -27.32
N ARG A 85 -10.70 16.80 -28.61
CA ARG A 85 -11.22 15.60 -29.32
C ARG A 85 -10.16 14.52 -29.48
N PHE A 86 -8.91 14.90 -29.68
CA PHE A 86 -7.82 13.93 -29.77
C PHE A 86 -7.58 13.25 -28.42
N ILE A 87 -7.57 14.03 -27.34
CA ILE A 87 -7.44 13.53 -25.96
C ILE A 87 -8.64 12.62 -25.62
N GLU A 88 -9.86 13.03 -25.94
CA GLU A 88 -11.08 12.24 -25.72
C GLU A 88 -11.00 10.87 -26.40
N ASN A 89 -10.63 10.82 -27.69
CA ASN A 89 -10.43 9.57 -28.42
C ASN A 89 -9.36 8.67 -27.79
N PHE A 90 -8.31 9.26 -27.21
CA PHE A 90 -7.26 8.52 -26.53
C PHE A 90 -7.74 7.96 -25.18
N VAL A 91 -8.43 8.79 -24.38
CA VAL A 91 -9.01 8.39 -23.10
C VAL A 91 -10.04 7.27 -23.29
N ASP A 92 -10.90 7.36 -24.31
CA ASP A 92 -11.88 6.31 -24.63
C ASP A 92 -11.24 4.97 -25.00
N GLN A 93 -10.06 4.98 -25.61
CA GLN A 93 -9.28 3.76 -25.88
C GLN A 93 -8.53 3.26 -24.63
N ALA A 94 -8.07 4.17 -23.77
CA ALA A 94 -7.30 3.85 -22.58
C ALA A 94 -8.18 3.25 -21.47
N VAL A 95 -9.40 3.75 -21.28
CA VAL A 95 -10.30 3.34 -20.17
C VAL A 95 -10.55 1.82 -20.16
N PRO A 96 -10.94 1.17 -21.27
CA PRO A 96 -11.13 -0.29 -21.30
C PRO A 96 -9.85 -1.08 -21.05
N ALA A 97 -8.69 -0.51 -21.38
CA ALA A 97 -7.38 -1.13 -21.17
C ALA A 97 -6.83 -0.92 -19.76
N MET A 98 -7.44 -0.05 -18.94
CA MET A 98 -6.92 0.32 -17.63
C MET A 98 -7.00 -0.84 -16.63
N GLU A 99 -8.16 -1.49 -16.50
CA GLU A 99 -8.33 -2.65 -15.61
C GLU A 99 -7.36 -3.82 -15.91
N PRO A 100 -7.23 -4.31 -17.16
CA PRO A 100 -6.29 -5.38 -17.44
C PRO A 100 -4.84 -4.95 -17.22
N SER A 101 -4.51 -3.67 -17.48
CA SER A 101 -3.17 -3.14 -17.22
C SER A 101 -2.86 -3.08 -15.73
N LEU A 102 -3.79 -2.60 -14.90
CA LEU A 102 -3.64 -2.60 -13.44
C LEU A 102 -3.52 -4.03 -12.91
N SER A 103 -4.36 -4.94 -13.39
CA SER A 103 -4.33 -6.36 -13.01
C SER A 103 -3.02 -7.06 -13.37
N ALA A 104 -2.31 -6.59 -14.40
CA ALA A 104 -0.98 -7.10 -14.75
C ALA A 104 0.13 -6.55 -13.84
N LEU A 105 -0.07 -5.38 -13.23
CA LEU A 105 0.95 -4.66 -12.45
C LEU A 105 0.83 -4.86 -10.94
N MET A 106 -0.39 -5.08 -10.42
CA MET A 106 -0.64 -5.15 -8.99
C MET A 106 -1.48 -6.37 -8.59
N PRO A 107 -1.36 -6.83 -7.32
CA PRO A 107 -2.20 -7.91 -6.82
C PRO A 107 -3.69 -7.54 -6.90
N PRO A 108 -4.59 -8.53 -7.09
CA PRO A 108 -6.02 -8.28 -7.29
C PRO A 108 -6.68 -7.39 -6.23
N ALA A 109 -6.31 -7.55 -4.96
CA ALA A 109 -6.86 -6.76 -3.86
C ALA A 109 -6.60 -5.26 -4.00
N TYR A 110 -5.48 -4.86 -4.63
CA TYR A 110 -5.18 -3.45 -4.91
C TYR A 110 -5.98 -2.94 -6.11
N VAL A 111 -6.24 -3.78 -7.11
CA VAL A 111 -7.14 -3.43 -8.22
C VAL A 111 -8.55 -3.18 -7.69
N ASP A 112 -9.04 -4.06 -6.81
CA ASP A 112 -10.34 -3.91 -6.16
C ASP A 112 -10.39 -2.64 -5.29
N LEU A 113 -9.30 -2.30 -4.61
CA LEU A 113 -9.19 -1.05 -3.85
C LEU A 113 -9.33 0.18 -4.76
N VAL A 114 -8.68 0.18 -5.93
CA VAL A 114 -8.79 1.28 -6.91
C VAL A 114 -10.23 1.37 -7.43
N LYS A 115 -10.88 0.23 -7.72
CA LYS A 115 -12.29 0.21 -8.14
C LYS A 115 -13.21 0.84 -7.09
N VAL A 116 -13.07 0.46 -5.82
CA VAL A 116 -13.85 1.05 -4.72
C VAL A 116 -13.56 2.55 -4.56
N ALA A 117 -12.31 2.97 -4.71
CA ALA A 117 -11.95 4.38 -4.61
C ALA A 117 -12.60 5.24 -5.72
N LEU A 118 -12.69 4.69 -6.94
CA LEU A 118 -13.28 5.35 -8.10
C LEU A 118 -14.80 5.22 -8.17
N ASP A 119 -15.42 4.40 -7.34
CA ASP A 119 -16.88 4.20 -7.36
C ASP A 119 -17.62 5.41 -6.77
N GLU A 120 -18.16 6.28 -7.63
CA GLU A 120 -18.97 7.43 -7.21
C GLU A 120 -20.40 7.05 -6.77
N THR A 121 -20.82 5.79 -6.95
CA THR A 121 -22.12 5.34 -6.45
C THR A 121 -22.12 5.10 -4.94
N LEU A 122 -20.93 4.93 -4.36
CA LEU A 122 -20.72 4.74 -2.93
C LEU A 122 -20.53 6.07 -2.22
N THR A 123 -21.17 6.23 -1.07
CA THR A 123 -20.91 7.35 -0.16
C THR A 123 -19.46 7.31 0.36
N ALA A 124 -18.95 8.44 0.85
CA ALA A 124 -17.62 8.47 1.46
C ALA A 124 -17.48 7.48 2.64
N ALA A 125 -18.56 7.27 3.40
CA ALA A 125 -18.60 6.29 4.49
C ALA A 125 -18.51 4.85 3.99
N GLU A 126 -19.27 4.50 2.95
CA GLU A 126 -19.24 3.16 2.35
C GLU A 126 -17.89 2.87 1.67
N ARG A 127 -17.34 3.82 0.91
CA ARG A 127 -15.99 3.70 0.33
C ARG A 127 -14.95 3.44 1.41
N LYS A 128 -14.98 4.23 2.48
CA LYS A 128 -14.06 4.05 3.62
C LYS A 128 -14.18 2.65 4.23
N GLU A 129 -15.40 2.16 4.44
CA GLU A 129 -15.64 0.83 5.00
C GLU A 129 -15.12 -0.28 4.07
N CYS A 130 -15.48 -0.23 2.79
CA CYS A 130 -15.05 -1.20 1.78
C CYS A 130 -13.52 -1.21 1.61
N MET A 131 -12.89 -0.04 1.50
CA MET A 131 -11.42 0.08 1.40
C MET A 131 -10.73 -0.45 2.65
N SER A 132 -11.26 -0.15 3.84
CA SER A 132 -10.74 -0.67 5.10
C SER A 132 -10.85 -2.19 5.19
N ALA A 133 -11.97 -2.76 4.74
CA ALA A 133 -12.18 -4.21 4.73
C ALA A 133 -11.17 -4.92 3.81
N LEU A 134 -10.98 -4.41 2.59
CA LEU A 134 -10.00 -4.92 1.64
C LEU A 134 -8.57 -4.87 2.20
N LEU A 135 -8.16 -3.71 2.72
CA LEU A 135 -6.82 -3.52 3.24
C LEU A 135 -6.56 -4.30 4.53
N ARG A 136 -7.55 -4.47 5.41
CA ARG A 136 -7.39 -5.34 6.59
C ARG A 136 -7.17 -6.80 6.18
N GLY A 137 -7.89 -7.27 5.17
CA GLY A 137 -7.75 -8.64 4.65
C GLY A 137 -6.31 -8.94 4.21
N GLU A 138 -5.67 -7.98 3.55
CA GLU A 138 -4.31 -8.15 3.03
C GLU A 138 -3.20 -7.74 4.00
N LEU A 139 -3.37 -6.64 4.75
CA LEU A 139 -2.30 -6.01 5.53
C LEU A 139 -2.29 -6.41 7.00
N ALA A 140 -3.41 -6.79 7.61
CA ALA A 140 -3.47 -6.97 9.07
C ALA A 140 -2.48 -8.03 9.57
N VAL A 141 -2.41 -9.18 8.89
CA VAL A 141 -1.53 -10.30 9.25
C VAL A 141 -0.05 -10.00 8.99
N PRO A 142 0.38 -9.55 7.79
CA PRO A 142 1.79 -9.23 7.58
C PRO A 142 2.25 -8.07 8.46
N LEU A 143 1.39 -7.07 8.69
CA LEU A 143 1.72 -5.95 9.57
C LEU A 143 1.84 -6.39 11.03
N SER A 144 0.92 -7.22 11.54
CA SER A 144 1.04 -7.73 12.92
C SER A 144 2.31 -8.56 13.11
N LYS A 145 2.68 -9.37 12.11
CA LYS A 145 3.91 -10.17 12.16
C LYS A 145 5.17 -9.28 12.17
N GLN A 146 5.23 -8.30 11.28
CA GLN A 146 6.35 -7.35 11.21
C GLN A 146 6.46 -6.48 12.47
N LEU A 147 5.33 -6.12 13.08
CA LEU A 147 5.31 -5.41 14.36
C LEU A 147 5.80 -6.31 15.49
N ASN A 148 5.41 -7.58 15.54
CA ASN A 148 5.86 -8.52 16.57
C ASN A 148 7.38 -8.80 16.50
N GLU A 149 7.97 -8.72 15.31
CA GLU A 149 9.43 -8.88 15.14
C GLU A 149 10.21 -7.65 15.60
N ARG A 150 9.57 -6.48 15.69
CA ARG A 150 10.24 -5.19 15.92
C ARG A 150 9.87 -4.52 17.25
N VAL A 151 8.73 -4.86 17.81
CA VAL A 151 8.19 -4.28 19.04
C VAL A 151 8.17 -5.37 20.09
N ASP A 152 9.16 -5.37 20.97
CA ASP A 152 9.16 -6.23 22.16
C ASP A 152 8.28 -5.56 23.23
N VAL A 153 7.09 -6.14 23.47
CA VAL A 153 6.16 -5.61 24.47
C VAL A 153 6.33 -6.37 25.78
N SER A 154 7.41 -6.05 26.48
CA SER A 154 7.83 -6.67 27.76
C SER A 154 6.78 -6.60 28.90
N TYR A 155 5.71 -5.82 28.74
CA TYR A 155 4.60 -5.70 29.70
C TYR A 155 3.34 -6.52 29.33
N ILE A 156 3.30 -7.14 28.15
CA ILE A 156 2.16 -7.93 27.67
C ILE A 156 2.53 -9.41 27.70
N PRO A 157 1.66 -10.30 28.24
CA PRO A 157 1.88 -11.74 28.15
C PRO A 157 2.01 -12.18 26.69
N GLU A 158 2.97 -13.06 26.40
CA GLU A 158 3.25 -13.59 25.04
C GLU A 158 1.99 -14.18 24.37
N SER A 159 1.08 -14.77 25.17
CA SER A 159 -0.20 -15.32 24.70
C SER A 159 -1.21 -14.25 24.22
N MET A 160 -1.01 -12.99 24.57
CA MET A 160 -1.84 -11.85 24.19
C MET A 160 -1.17 -10.91 23.19
N GLU A 161 0.16 -10.93 23.10
CA GLU A 161 0.95 -10.05 22.24
C GLU A 161 0.46 -10.06 20.79
N GLY A 162 0.38 -11.25 20.17
CA GLY A 162 -0.10 -11.38 18.79
C GLY A 162 -1.54 -10.89 18.57
N LYS A 163 -2.41 -11.01 19.58
CA LYS A 163 -3.79 -10.51 19.51
C LYS A 163 -3.82 -8.98 19.56
N VAL A 164 -3.04 -8.38 20.47
CA VAL A 164 -2.94 -6.93 20.62
C VAL A 164 -2.34 -6.31 19.36
N LEU A 165 -1.25 -6.87 18.84
CA LEU A 165 -0.59 -6.38 17.64
C LEU A 165 -1.48 -6.49 16.40
N LYS A 166 -2.30 -7.54 16.29
CA LYS A 166 -3.31 -7.63 15.22
C LYS A 166 -4.35 -6.51 15.32
N VAL A 167 -4.88 -6.24 16.50
CA VAL A 167 -5.86 -5.15 16.70
C VAL A 167 -5.23 -3.79 16.38
N VAL A 168 -3.98 -3.56 16.79
CA VAL A 168 -3.24 -2.33 16.47
C VAL A 168 -3.04 -2.21 14.96
N ALA A 169 -2.61 -3.28 14.29
CA ALA A 169 -2.43 -3.30 12.84
C ALA A 169 -3.74 -2.99 12.10
N GLU A 170 -4.85 -3.63 12.48
CA GLU A 170 -6.17 -3.34 11.91
C GLU A 170 -6.58 -1.89 12.13
N LYS A 171 -6.27 -1.32 13.30
CA LYS A 171 -6.60 0.07 13.61
C LYS A 171 -5.75 1.07 12.83
N MET A 172 -4.46 0.82 12.68
CA MET A 172 -3.57 1.62 11.83
C MET A 172 -4.06 1.65 10.38
N VAL A 173 -4.46 0.49 9.83
CA VAL A 173 -5.02 0.42 8.47
C VAL A 173 -6.26 1.31 8.34
N ASN A 174 -7.15 1.29 9.33
CA ASN A 174 -8.35 2.12 9.31
C ASN A 174 -8.06 3.62 9.34
N GLU A 175 -7.09 4.03 10.16
CA GLU A 175 -6.69 5.44 10.23
C GLU A 175 -6.04 5.89 8.91
N ILE A 176 -5.24 5.04 8.27
CA ILE A 176 -4.65 5.33 6.95
C ILE A 176 -5.76 5.53 5.92
N VAL A 177 -6.76 4.64 5.87
CA VAL A 177 -7.90 4.78 4.94
C VAL A 177 -8.74 6.00 5.28
N ALA A 178 -8.98 6.27 6.56
CA ALA A 178 -9.71 7.45 7.00
C ALA A 178 -9.04 8.76 6.59
N ALA A 179 -7.70 8.81 6.63
CA ALA A 179 -6.93 9.97 6.18
C ALA A 179 -6.90 10.12 4.65
N ALA A 180 -6.95 8.99 3.92
CA ALA A 180 -6.91 8.99 2.46
C ALA A 180 -8.25 9.36 1.81
N VAL A 181 -9.37 8.94 2.41
CA VAL A 181 -10.71 9.31 1.94
C VAL A 181 -11.02 10.70 2.50
N LYS A 182 -10.94 11.74 1.64
CA LYS A 182 -11.36 13.10 2.02
C LYS A 182 -12.76 13.03 2.59
N SER A 183 -12.89 13.50 3.83
CA SER A 183 -14.20 13.76 4.43
C SER A 183 -14.66 15.07 3.83
N ASP A 184 -15.52 15.00 2.80
CA ASP A 184 -16.29 16.16 2.36
C ASP A 184 -17.19 16.67 3.49
#